data_AF-A0A556U9Y5-F1
#
_entry.id   AF-A0A556U9Y5-F1
#
_cell.length_a   1.000
_cell.length_b   1.000
_cell.length_c   1.000
_cell.angle_alpha   90.00
_cell.angle_beta   90.00
_cell.angle_gamma   90.00
#
_symmetry.space_group_name_H-M   'P 1'
#
loop_
_entity.id
_entity.type
_entity.pdbx_description
1 polymer ?
#
loop_
_entity_poly.entity_id
_entity_poly.type
_entity_poly.pdbx_seq_one_letter_code
_entity_poly.pdbx_strand_id
1 'polypeptide(L)'
;MGGFYFWNLVQCFPLIFVFFQNFCPQIVPDEATQKRYNFLVENYDKRGFPKSFKEFKKVMYNNGTENKTLKAYIKAREKGTGESVVSFYDYVDAMKQLDKEVIGINTVDNQDIISYSNHLIDRIFGVREDPDGHKRIGVSIDEIKEMLKQGKTKYLKISTKYIINEGYVVLNKQGNLVTVVPRKETKR
;
A
#
# COMPACT_ATOMS: atom_id res chain seq x y z
N MET A 1 34.40 80.19 -9.42
CA MET A 1 33.53 79.21 -8.73
C MET A 1 32.82 78.45 -9.85
N GLY A 2 33.31 77.35 -10.41
CA GLY A 2 33.67 76.07 -9.80
C GLY A 2 32.37 75.27 -9.57
N GLY A 3 32.04 74.13 -10.19
CA GLY A 3 32.69 73.22 -11.14
C GLY A 3 31.59 72.42 -11.89
N PHE A 4 31.86 71.95 -13.11
CA PHE A 4 32.28 70.57 -13.48
C PHE A 4 31.14 69.57 -13.75
N TYR A 5 31.11 69.16 -15.01
CA TYR A 5 30.51 67.99 -15.67
C TYR A 5 30.62 66.67 -14.87
N PHE A 6 29.65 65.75 -14.99
CA PHE A 6 29.76 64.50 -15.76
C PHE A 6 28.55 63.57 -15.53
N TRP A 7 28.30 62.74 -16.55
CA TRP A 7 27.31 61.67 -16.65
C TRP A 7 27.54 60.54 -15.64
N ASN A 8 26.49 59.75 -15.33
CA ASN A 8 26.60 58.29 -15.49
C ASN A 8 25.25 57.55 -15.43
N LEU A 9 25.03 56.73 -16.46
CA LEU A 9 24.17 55.56 -16.42
C LEU A 9 24.61 54.64 -15.28
N VAL A 10 23.64 54.11 -14.54
CA VAL A 10 23.79 52.79 -13.91
C VAL A 10 22.73 51.88 -14.53
N GLN A 11 23.18 51.09 -15.51
CA GLN A 11 22.56 49.80 -15.77
C GLN A 11 22.82 48.91 -14.54
N CYS A 12 21.79 48.30 -14.01
CA CYS A 12 21.92 47.06 -13.23
C CYS A 12 21.09 45.99 -13.93
N PHE A 13 21.82 45.04 -14.52
CA PHE A 13 21.33 43.79 -15.08
C PHE A 13 20.64 42.94 -13.98
N PRO A 14 19.74 42.02 -14.37
CA PRO A 14 19.01 41.15 -13.45
C PRO A 14 19.95 40.04 -12.94
N LEU A 15 20.09 39.93 -11.63
CA LEU A 15 20.78 38.82 -10.98
C LEU A 15 19.77 38.06 -10.12
N ILE A 16 19.35 36.92 -10.68
CA ILE A 16 19.22 35.64 -9.97
C ILE A 16 18.44 35.70 -8.65
N PHE A 17 17.12 35.52 -8.74
CA PHE A 17 16.40 34.74 -7.73
C PHE A 17 15.99 33.42 -8.36
N VAL A 18 17.00 32.57 -8.52
CA VAL A 18 16.87 31.15 -8.81
C VAL A 18 16.25 30.48 -7.57
N PHE A 19 15.18 29.74 -7.82
CA PHE A 19 14.73 28.61 -7.01
C PHE A 19 14.37 28.89 -5.54
N PHE A 20 13.10 29.23 -5.32
CA PHE A 20 12.33 28.57 -4.26
C PHE A 20 11.01 28.07 -4.84
N GLN A 21 11.12 27.24 -5.88
CA GLN A 21 10.04 26.32 -6.19
C GLN A 21 10.12 25.16 -5.18
N ASN A 22 9.01 24.96 -4.48
CA ASN A 22 8.55 23.68 -3.94
C ASN A 22 9.14 23.22 -2.60
N PHE A 23 8.68 23.82 -1.50
CA PHE A 23 8.43 23.09 -0.24
C PHE A 23 7.22 23.69 0.51
N CYS A 24 6.08 23.82 -0.16
CA CYS A 24 4.80 23.80 0.56
C CYS A 24 4.38 22.33 0.68
N PRO A 25 4.31 21.71 1.88
CA PRO A 25 3.54 20.50 2.02
C PRO A 25 2.13 20.85 1.54
N GLN A 26 1.57 20.09 0.61
CA GLN A 26 0.22 20.35 0.10
C GLN A 26 -0.75 20.31 1.28
N ILE A 27 -1.13 21.48 1.80
CA ILE A 27 -2.22 21.62 2.77
C ILE A 27 -3.48 21.36 1.95
N VAL A 28 -3.85 20.09 1.81
CA VAL A 28 -5.21 19.76 1.37
C VAL A 28 -6.14 20.40 2.40
N PRO A 29 -7.12 21.24 1.99
CA PRO A 29 -7.98 21.93 2.94
C PRO A 29 -8.66 20.91 3.85
N ASP A 30 -8.71 21.22 5.15
CA ASP A 30 -9.25 20.34 6.20
C ASP A 30 -10.67 19.86 5.85
N GLU A 31 -11.45 20.73 5.22
CA GLU A 31 -12.80 20.46 4.73
C GLU A 31 -12.87 19.31 3.70
N ALA A 32 -11.97 19.25 2.72
CA ALA A 32 -11.97 18.19 1.71
C ALA A 32 -11.62 16.83 2.34
N THR A 33 -10.68 16.83 3.29
CA THR A 33 -10.29 15.64 4.05
C THR A 33 -11.43 15.18 4.95
N GLN A 34 -12.15 16.11 5.57
CA GLN A 34 -13.30 15.81 6.41
C GLN A 34 -14.48 15.27 5.59
N LYS A 35 -14.77 15.87 4.43
CA LYS A 35 -15.74 15.34 3.46
C LYS A 35 -15.39 13.91 3.06
N ARG A 36 -14.11 13.65 2.76
CA ARG A 36 -13.64 12.30 2.44
C ARG A 36 -13.82 11.32 3.60
N TYR A 37 -13.45 11.71 4.82
CA TYR A 37 -13.61 10.88 6.00
C TYR A 37 -15.09 10.55 6.26
N ASN A 38 -15.97 11.54 6.21
CA ASN A 38 -17.41 11.35 6.39
C ASN A 38 -17.97 10.42 5.31
N PHE A 39 -17.65 10.67 4.04
CA PHE A 39 -18.04 9.79 2.94
C PHE A 39 -17.62 8.33 3.18
N LEU A 40 -16.38 8.10 3.63
CA LEU A 40 -15.90 6.75 3.89
C LEU A 40 -16.64 6.07 5.05
N VAL A 41 -16.88 6.80 6.14
CA VAL A 41 -17.59 6.28 7.32
C VAL A 41 -19.06 5.99 7.04
N GLU A 42 -19.71 6.84 6.24
CA GLU A 42 -21.11 6.69 5.83
C GLU A 42 -21.30 5.49 4.89
N ASN A 43 -20.39 5.28 3.92
CA ASN A 43 -20.55 4.25 2.90
C ASN A 43 -19.99 2.88 3.27
N TYR A 44 -18.98 2.80 4.15
CA TYR A 44 -18.19 1.59 4.35
C TYR A 44 -18.07 1.14 5.82
N ASP A 45 -19.05 1.48 6.66
CA ASP A 45 -19.13 1.13 8.10
C ASP A 45 -18.03 1.77 8.98
N LYS A 46 -18.46 2.53 9.98
CA LYS A 46 -17.62 3.21 10.97
C LYS A 46 -16.66 2.27 11.69
N ARG A 47 -17.03 1.01 11.91
CA ARG A 47 -16.22 0.03 12.66
C ARG A 47 -14.87 -0.25 11.99
N GLY A 48 -14.79 -0.10 10.68
CA GLY A 48 -13.58 -0.41 9.92
C GLY A 48 -12.58 0.75 9.79
N PHE A 49 -12.91 1.97 10.20
CA PHE A 49 -12.06 3.16 9.99
C PHE A 49 -11.41 3.64 11.30
N PRO A 50 -10.36 4.48 11.22
CA PRO A 50 -9.86 5.22 12.39
C PRO A 50 -10.99 5.88 13.16
N LYS A 51 -10.95 5.83 14.49
CA LYS A 51 -12.11 6.17 15.35
C LYS A 51 -12.52 7.63 15.24
N SER A 52 -11.61 8.50 14.79
CA SER A 52 -11.82 9.93 14.70
C SER A 52 -11.19 10.53 13.44
N PHE A 53 -11.76 11.66 12.98
CA PHE A 53 -11.19 12.45 11.89
C PHE A 53 -9.74 12.89 12.19
N LYS A 54 -9.44 13.24 13.45
CA LYS A 54 -8.09 13.62 13.88
C LYS A 54 -7.09 12.48 13.66
N GLU A 55 -7.48 11.25 14.01
CA GLU A 55 -6.66 10.05 13.79
C GLU A 55 -6.51 9.74 12.30
N PHE A 56 -7.61 9.79 11.55
CA PHE A 56 -7.59 9.62 10.09
C PHE A 56 -6.63 10.61 9.42
N LYS A 57 -6.73 11.91 9.77
CA LYS A 57 -5.86 12.96 9.25
C LYS A 57 -4.39 12.69 9.63
N LYS A 58 -4.12 12.31 10.88
CA LYS A 58 -2.78 11.96 11.34
C LYS A 58 -2.17 10.85 10.47
N VAL A 59 -2.92 9.77 10.22
CA VAL A 59 -2.44 8.63 9.41
C VAL A 59 -2.28 9.01 7.94
N MET A 60 -3.26 9.74 7.36
CA MET A 60 -3.24 10.15 5.94
C MET A 60 -2.03 11.00 5.56
N TYR A 61 -1.57 11.88 6.46
CA TYR A 61 -0.45 12.79 6.21
C TYR A 61 0.87 12.32 6.86
N ASN A 62 0.88 11.17 7.52
CA ASN A 62 2.11 10.55 7.99
C ASN A 62 2.88 9.96 6.80
N ASN A 63 4.21 10.09 6.78
CA ASN A 63 5.08 9.55 5.73
C ASN A 63 5.57 8.12 6.05
N GLY A 64 4.67 7.24 6.46
CA GLY A 64 5.03 5.90 6.96
C GLY A 64 4.13 4.77 6.45
N THR A 65 4.40 3.56 6.95
CA THR A 65 3.65 2.33 6.63
C THR A 65 2.16 2.49 6.90
N GLU A 66 1.76 3.19 7.97
CA GLU A 66 0.35 3.42 8.31
C GLU A 66 -0.44 4.11 7.19
N ASN A 67 0.17 5.07 6.49
CA ASN A 67 -0.45 5.75 5.35
C ASN A 67 -0.63 4.79 4.16
N LYS A 68 0.41 3.98 3.89
CA LYS A 68 0.34 2.92 2.87
C LYS A 68 -0.77 1.92 3.20
N THR A 69 -0.88 1.50 4.46
CA THR A 69 -1.93 0.61 4.95
C THR A 69 -3.31 1.24 4.78
N LEU A 70 -3.48 2.51 5.17
CA LEU A 70 -4.76 3.19 5.07
C LEU A 70 -5.21 3.32 3.61
N LYS A 71 -4.28 3.68 2.70
CA LYS A 71 -4.55 3.72 1.25
C LYS A 71 -4.91 2.34 0.69
N ALA A 72 -4.23 1.28 1.13
CA ALA A 72 -4.56 -0.08 0.71
C ALA A 72 -5.96 -0.50 1.18
N TYR A 73 -6.27 -0.27 2.45
CA TYR A 73 -7.57 -0.54 3.05
C TYR A 73 -8.70 0.22 2.34
N ILE A 74 -8.58 1.56 2.19
CA ILE A 74 -9.58 2.37 1.48
C ILE A 74 -9.81 1.84 0.07
N LYS A 75 -8.74 1.52 -0.66
CA LYS A 75 -8.83 0.97 -2.02
C LYS A 75 -9.53 -0.39 -2.06
N ALA A 76 -9.34 -1.23 -1.04
CA ALA A 76 -10.04 -2.51 -0.94
C ALA A 76 -11.55 -2.33 -0.68
N ARG A 77 -11.92 -1.35 0.16
CA ARG A 77 -13.33 -0.97 0.41
C ARG A 77 -14.00 -0.40 -0.84
N GLU A 78 -13.34 0.57 -1.51
CA GLU A 78 -13.84 1.19 -2.75
C GLU A 78 -14.01 0.16 -3.87
N LYS A 79 -13.16 -0.86 -3.92
CA LYS A 79 -13.23 -1.94 -4.91
C LYS A 79 -14.13 -3.10 -4.50
N GLY A 80 -14.68 -3.13 -3.29
CA GLY A 80 -15.41 -4.31 -2.79
C GLY A 80 -14.56 -5.59 -2.71
N THR A 81 -13.23 -5.47 -2.63
CA THR A 81 -12.32 -6.63 -2.51
C THR A 81 -11.98 -6.98 -1.06
N GLY A 82 -12.34 -6.11 -0.10
CA GLY A 82 -12.20 -6.35 1.34
C GLY A 82 -13.55 -6.49 2.03
N GLU A 83 -13.68 -7.55 2.84
CA GLU A 83 -14.90 -7.85 3.59
C GLU A 83 -15.26 -6.76 4.61
N SER A 84 -16.57 -6.58 4.87
CA SER A 84 -17.09 -5.56 5.78
C SER A 84 -16.68 -5.70 7.24
N VAL A 85 -16.40 -6.94 7.68
CA VAL A 85 -15.96 -7.23 9.04
C VAL A 85 -14.49 -6.86 9.29
N VAL A 86 -13.70 -6.71 8.23
CA VAL A 86 -12.27 -6.44 8.32
C VAL A 86 -12.04 -4.95 8.51
N SER A 87 -11.33 -4.59 9.58
CA SER A 87 -11.02 -3.22 9.95
C SER A 87 -9.66 -2.75 9.41
N PHE A 88 -9.46 -1.45 9.43
CA PHE A 88 -8.15 -0.83 9.18
C PHE A 88 -7.05 -1.39 10.10
N TYR A 89 -7.35 -1.68 11.36
CA TYR A 89 -6.35 -2.22 12.29
C TYR A 89 -5.97 -3.66 11.95
N ASP A 90 -6.91 -4.47 11.44
CA ASP A 90 -6.59 -5.81 10.94
C ASP A 90 -5.57 -5.73 9.78
N TYR A 91 -5.74 -4.76 8.88
CA TYR A 91 -4.77 -4.49 7.81
C TYR A 91 -3.40 -4.06 8.37
N VAL A 92 -3.37 -3.24 9.43
CA VAL A 92 -2.13 -2.83 10.10
C VAL A 92 -1.41 -4.05 10.68
N ASP A 93 -2.15 -4.93 11.36
CA ASP A 93 -1.58 -6.11 12.01
C ASP A 93 -1.08 -7.14 10.99
N ALA A 94 -1.84 -7.39 9.92
CA ALA A 94 -1.41 -8.25 8.83
C ALA A 94 -0.14 -7.75 8.14
N MET A 95 -0.03 -6.44 7.87
CA MET A 95 1.17 -5.86 7.27
C MET A 95 2.38 -5.94 8.21
N LYS A 96 2.20 -5.65 9.50
CA LYS A 96 3.27 -5.82 10.51
C LYS A 96 3.73 -7.27 10.61
N GLN A 97 2.80 -8.22 10.56
CA GLN A 97 3.12 -9.64 10.61
C GLN A 97 3.89 -10.07 9.36
N LEU A 98 3.50 -9.62 8.16
CA LEU A 98 4.27 -9.86 6.94
C LEU A 98 5.68 -9.26 7.00
N ASP A 99 5.80 -8.00 7.44
CA ASP A 99 7.09 -7.31 7.56
C ASP A 99 8.02 -8.06 8.53
N LYS A 100 7.47 -8.64 9.60
CA LYS A 100 8.23 -9.39 10.61
C LYS A 100 8.60 -10.80 10.18
N GLU A 101 7.67 -11.52 9.54
CA GLU A 101 7.79 -12.96 9.36
C GLU A 101 8.11 -13.39 7.94
N VAL A 102 7.92 -12.50 6.96
CA VAL A 102 8.00 -12.83 5.53
C VAL A 102 9.01 -11.95 4.79
N ILE A 103 9.08 -10.65 5.11
CA ILE A 103 10.07 -9.78 4.49
C ILE A 103 11.48 -10.09 5.03
N GLY A 104 12.45 -10.16 4.13
CA GLY A 104 13.85 -10.43 4.47
C GLY A 104 14.21 -11.91 4.62
N ILE A 105 13.26 -12.84 4.46
CA ILE A 105 13.57 -14.27 4.39
C ILE A 105 13.79 -14.71 2.95
N ASN A 106 14.58 -15.77 2.78
CA ASN A 106 14.75 -16.45 1.49
C ASN A 106 13.69 -17.52 1.28
N THR A 107 13.28 -17.67 0.03
CA THR A 107 12.45 -18.80 -0.43
C THR A 107 13.25 -20.10 -0.54
N VAL A 108 12.58 -21.21 -0.85
CA VAL A 108 13.20 -22.55 -1.01
C VAL A 108 14.29 -22.61 -2.09
N ASP A 109 14.19 -21.75 -3.11
CA ASP A 109 15.18 -21.59 -4.19
C ASP A 109 16.12 -20.40 -3.96
N ASN A 110 16.22 -19.93 -2.71
CA ASN A 110 17.08 -18.84 -2.26
C ASN A 110 16.76 -17.46 -2.84
N GLN A 111 15.58 -17.25 -3.43
CA GLN A 111 15.15 -15.92 -3.87
C GLN A 111 14.75 -15.05 -2.65
N ASP A 112 15.27 -13.83 -2.58
CA ASP A 112 14.94 -12.85 -1.54
C ASP A 112 13.52 -12.29 -1.68
N ILE A 113 12.87 -12.09 -0.53
CA ILE A 113 11.57 -11.42 -0.43
C ILE A 113 11.77 -10.01 0.12
N ILE A 114 11.53 -9.03 -0.74
CA ILE A 114 11.82 -7.61 -0.47
C ILE A 114 10.52 -6.85 -0.14
N SER A 115 9.39 -7.21 -0.75
CA SER A 115 8.14 -6.49 -0.55
C SER A 115 6.89 -7.31 -0.91
N TYR A 116 5.71 -6.72 -0.75
CA TYR A 116 4.43 -7.29 -1.16
C TYR A 116 3.50 -6.24 -1.76
N SER A 117 2.57 -6.71 -2.61
CA SER A 117 1.54 -5.90 -3.23
C SER A 117 0.31 -5.72 -2.32
N ASN A 118 -0.48 -4.66 -2.53
CA ASN A 118 -1.77 -4.51 -1.86
C ASN A 118 -2.75 -5.65 -2.20
N HIS A 119 -2.62 -6.21 -3.41
CA HIS A 119 -3.46 -7.32 -3.81
C HIS A 119 -3.18 -8.58 -2.97
N LEU A 120 -1.93 -8.81 -2.54
CA LEU A 120 -1.63 -9.89 -1.60
C LEU A 120 -2.39 -9.72 -0.28
N ILE A 121 -2.45 -8.50 0.26
CA ILE A 121 -3.13 -8.21 1.53
C ILE A 121 -4.63 -8.51 1.45
N ASP A 122 -5.28 -8.09 0.36
CA ASP A 122 -6.70 -8.42 0.13
C ASP A 122 -6.94 -9.94 0.10
N ARG A 123 -5.96 -10.71 -0.39
CA ARG A 123 -6.03 -12.18 -0.45
C ARG A 123 -5.81 -12.86 0.90
N ILE A 124 -5.24 -12.16 1.89
CA ILE A 124 -5.10 -12.69 3.25
C ILE A 124 -6.47 -12.81 3.92
N PHE A 125 -7.29 -11.77 3.82
CA PHE A 125 -8.63 -11.76 4.42
C PHE A 125 -9.67 -12.49 3.57
N GLY A 126 -9.57 -12.35 2.24
CA GLY A 126 -10.61 -12.82 1.34
C GLY A 126 -11.88 -11.95 1.41
N VAL A 127 -12.89 -12.36 0.64
CA VAL A 127 -14.19 -11.69 0.58
C VAL A 127 -15.26 -12.71 0.18
N ARG A 128 -16.45 -12.60 0.77
CA ARG A 128 -17.56 -13.52 0.48
C ARG A 128 -17.92 -13.53 -1.00
N GLU A 129 -17.93 -12.35 -1.60
CA GLU A 129 -18.23 -12.11 -3.01
C GLU A 129 -17.51 -10.82 -3.43
N ASP A 130 -16.66 -10.89 -4.44
CA ASP A 130 -16.04 -9.72 -5.06
C ASP A 130 -17.00 -9.07 -6.08
N PRO A 131 -16.66 -7.91 -6.67
CA PRO A 131 -17.54 -7.26 -7.67
C PRO A 131 -17.84 -8.10 -8.91
N ASP A 132 -17.04 -9.13 -9.17
CA ASP A 132 -17.19 -10.05 -10.30
C ASP A 132 -18.05 -11.28 -9.93
N GLY A 133 -18.62 -11.31 -8.71
CA GLY A 133 -19.45 -12.42 -8.22
C GLY A 133 -18.64 -13.64 -7.75
N HIS A 134 -17.34 -13.48 -7.50
CA HIS A 134 -16.47 -14.58 -7.11
C HIS A 134 -16.21 -14.60 -5.61
N LYS A 135 -16.42 -15.77 -4.99
CA LYS A 135 -16.00 -16.02 -3.62
C LYS A 135 -14.47 -16.14 -3.54
N ARG A 136 -13.86 -15.33 -2.67
CA ARG A 136 -12.42 -15.33 -2.40
C ARG A 136 -12.17 -15.84 -0.98
N ILE A 137 -11.56 -17.01 -0.87
CA ILE A 137 -11.12 -17.56 0.41
C ILE A 137 -9.82 -16.86 0.81
N GLY A 138 -9.75 -16.39 2.06
CA GLY A 138 -8.55 -15.81 2.66
C GLY A 138 -7.44 -16.86 2.83
N VAL A 139 -6.20 -16.40 2.96
CA VAL A 139 -5.03 -17.27 3.16
C VAL A 139 -4.21 -16.71 4.31
N SER A 140 -3.87 -17.56 5.27
CA SER A 140 -3.08 -17.15 6.43
C SER A 140 -1.64 -16.81 6.05
N ILE A 141 -0.99 -15.98 6.85
CA ILE A 141 0.42 -15.63 6.66
C ILE A 141 1.33 -16.85 6.86
N ASP A 142 0.95 -17.79 7.73
CA ASP A 142 1.69 -19.03 7.92
C ASP A 142 1.61 -19.94 6.70
N GLU A 143 0.45 -20.08 6.06
CA GLU A 143 0.33 -20.80 4.78
C GLU A 143 1.18 -20.13 3.69
N ILE A 144 1.23 -18.79 3.63
CA ILE A 144 2.11 -18.07 2.70
C ILE A 144 3.58 -18.43 2.97
N LYS A 145 4.01 -18.47 4.24
CA LYS A 145 5.38 -18.84 4.62
C LYS A 145 5.71 -20.28 4.24
N GLU A 146 4.78 -21.19 4.49
CA GLU A 146 4.91 -22.60 4.11
C GLU A 146 5.08 -22.74 2.60
N MET A 147 4.24 -22.06 1.81
CA MET A 147 4.38 -22.01 0.35
C MET A 147 5.79 -21.56 -0.05
N LEU A 148 6.30 -20.48 0.54
CA LEU A 148 7.61 -19.91 0.18
C LEU A 148 8.79 -20.80 0.58
N LYS A 149 8.69 -21.55 1.68
CA LYS A 149 9.78 -22.35 2.26
C LYS A 149 9.79 -23.81 1.81
N GLN A 150 8.64 -24.36 1.46
CA GLN A 150 8.48 -25.80 1.18
C GLN A 150 7.79 -26.07 -0.15
N GLY A 151 7.17 -25.05 -0.76
CA GLY A 151 6.39 -25.21 -1.98
C GLY A 151 7.24 -25.61 -3.17
N LYS A 152 6.66 -26.46 -4.03
CA LYS A 152 7.25 -26.79 -5.33
C LYS A 152 7.34 -25.54 -6.20
N THR A 153 8.53 -25.27 -6.71
CA THR A 153 8.78 -24.10 -7.57
C THR A 153 8.33 -24.36 -9.00
N LYS A 154 7.65 -23.36 -9.58
CA LYS A 154 7.35 -23.28 -11.01
C LYS A 154 7.78 -21.92 -11.52
N TYR A 155 8.86 -21.91 -12.29
CA TYR A 155 9.40 -20.72 -12.91
C TYR A 155 8.54 -20.28 -14.10
N LEU A 156 8.20 -18.99 -14.14
CA LEU A 156 7.55 -18.31 -15.24
C LEU A 156 8.48 -17.22 -15.79
N LYS A 157 8.11 -16.63 -16.92
CA LYS A 157 8.93 -15.61 -17.59
C LYS A 157 9.32 -14.43 -16.68
N ILE A 158 8.41 -14.01 -15.81
CA ILE A 158 8.55 -12.80 -14.97
C ILE A 158 8.39 -13.05 -13.47
N SER A 159 8.08 -14.29 -13.07
CA SER A 159 7.75 -14.64 -11.69
C SER A 159 7.99 -16.11 -11.41
N THR A 160 8.01 -16.47 -10.14
CA THR A 160 8.06 -17.84 -9.64
C THR A 160 6.78 -18.11 -8.86
N LYS A 161 6.17 -19.27 -9.10
CA LYS A 161 5.09 -19.78 -8.25
C LYS A 161 5.66 -20.79 -7.27
N TYR A 162 5.28 -20.68 -6.01
CA TYR A 162 5.56 -21.69 -5.00
C TYR A 162 4.25 -22.36 -4.62
N ILE A 163 4.17 -23.67 -4.83
CA ILE A 163 2.92 -24.44 -4.85
C ILE A 163 2.95 -25.51 -3.76
N ILE A 164 1.94 -25.51 -2.90
CA ILE A 164 1.64 -26.59 -1.94
C ILE A 164 0.25 -27.18 -2.29
N ASN A 165 -0.25 -28.13 -1.48
CA ASN A 165 -1.54 -28.74 -1.76
C ASN A 165 -2.69 -27.74 -1.57
N GLU A 166 -2.54 -26.85 -0.61
CA GLU A 166 -3.48 -25.86 -0.09
C GLU A 166 -3.53 -24.61 -0.98
N GLY A 167 -2.57 -24.41 -1.90
CA GLY A 167 -2.53 -23.22 -2.74
C GLY A 167 -1.19 -22.92 -3.37
N TYR A 168 -1.07 -21.69 -3.87
CA TYR A 168 0.19 -21.16 -4.35
C TYR A 168 0.33 -19.67 -4.10
N VAL A 169 1.57 -19.23 -3.93
CA VAL A 169 1.96 -17.82 -3.87
C VAL A 169 2.86 -17.48 -5.06
N VAL A 170 2.79 -16.23 -5.51
CA VAL A 170 3.55 -15.73 -6.66
C VAL A 170 4.52 -14.65 -6.21
N LEU A 171 5.81 -14.86 -6.47
CA LEU A 171 6.89 -13.91 -6.26
C LEU A 171 7.39 -13.43 -7.62
N ASN A 172 7.49 -12.12 -7.86
CA ASN A 172 8.13 -11.64 -9.09
C ASN A 172 9.66 -11.67 -8.98
N LYS A 173 10.36 -11.46 -10.10
CA LYS A 173 11.85 -11.45 -10.12
C LYS A 173 12.49 -10.37 -9.25
N GLN A 174 11.77 -9.31 -8.90
CA GLN A 174 12.23 -8.23 -8.02
C GLN A 174 11.97 -8.52 -6.53
N GLY A 175 11.58 -9.74 -6.17
CA GLY A 175 11.33 -10.11 -4.77
C GLY A 175 10.05 -9.51 -4.18
N ASN A 176 9.08 -9.12 -5.01
CA ASN A 176 7.77 -8.64 -4.56
C ASN A 176 6.71 -9.75 -4.65
N LEU A 177 6.06 -10.05 -3.53
CA LEU A 177 4.93 -10.96 -3.47
C LEU A 177 3.71 -10.33 -4.14
N VAL A 178 3.25 -10.96 -5.22
CA VAL A 178 2.23 -10.40 -6.11
C VAL A 178 0.83 -10.80 -5.65
N THR A 179 0.61 -12.09 -5.41
CA THR A 179 -0.70 -12.66 -5.07
C THR A 179 -0.53 -14.01 -4.40
N VAL A 180 -1.58 -14.43 -3.68
CA VAL A 180 -1.74 -15.77 -3.12
C VAL A 180 -3.13 -16.30 -3.47
N VAL A 181 -3.17 -17.58 -3.85
CA VAL A 181 -4.39 -18.25 -4.28
C VAL A 181 -4.49 -19.59 -3.54
N PRO A 182 -5.51 -19.77 -2.69
CA PRO A 182 -5.78 -21.07 -2.10
C PRO A 182 -6.33 -22.00 -3.19
N ARG A 183 -5.94 -23.27 -3.13
CA ARG A 183 -6.52 -24.34 -3.90
C ARG A 183 -7.73 -24.83 -3.13
N LYS A 184 -8.89 -24.86 -3.78
CA LYS A 184 -10.04 -25.56 -3.20
C LYS A 184 -9.67 -27.03 -3.10
N GLU A 185 -9.79 -27.63 -1.93
CA GLU A 185 -9.78 -29.09 -1.83
C GLU A 185 -10.80 -29.62 -2.84
N THR A 186 -10.31 -30.45 -3.76
CA THR A 186 -11.22 -31.29 -4.52
C THR A 186 -11.70 -32.30 -3.50
N LYS A 187 -12.94 -32.19 -3.00
CA LYS A 187 -13.55 -33.22 -2.16
C LYS A 187 -13.29 -34.55 -2.87
N ARG A 188 -12.37 -35.36 -2.33
CA ARG A 188 -12.16 -36.74 -2.74
C ARG A 188 -13.18 -37.60 -2.03
#